data_AF-A0A0M8YGW8-F1
#
_entry.id   AF-A0A0M8YGW8-F1
#
_cell.length_a   1.000
_cell.length_b   1.000
_cell.length_c   1.000
_cell.angle_alpha   90.00
_cell.angle_beta   90.00
_cell.angle_gamma   90.00
#
_symmetry.space_group_name_H-M   'P 1'
#
loop_
_entity.id
_entity.type
_entity.pdbx_description
1 polymer ?
#
loop_
_entity_poly.entity_id
_entity_poly.type
_entity_poly.pdbx_seq_one_letter_code
_entity_poly.pdbx_strand_id
1 'polypeptide(L)'
;MKIRPSRQDISTAFDRCRHTLLRWAHRPVGIRVFHNLSDRAVLSGYLGQPVVEVLAYHEPSAARTRDVDLVESAFQLCNVGDDPEFGEPDQRAIRYRSRGNRSLSIGDIVAVDGRFYACQRIGWRRITAPAQVHERRHGTTPLDHNLRPAPGTDPRSPEAQH
;
A
#
# COMPACT_ATOMS: atom_id res chain seq x y z
N MET A 1 56.33 -0.45 31.17
CA MET A 1 55.06 -1.01 31.69
C MET A 1 54.00 -0.85 30.60
N LYS A 2 53.62 -1.94 29.90
CA LYS A 2 52.70 -1.90 28.74
C LYS A 2 51.28 -2.25 29.20
N ILE A 3 50.38 -1.27 29.21
CA ILE A 3 48.96 -1.47 29.52
C ILE A 3 48.29 -2.04 28.27
N ARG A 4 47.88 -3.32 28.32
CA ARG A 4 47.01 -3.91 27.29
C ARG A 4 45.55 -3.62 27.69
N PRO A 5 44.73 -3.05 26.80
CA PRO A 5 43.31 -2.86 27.09
C PRO A 5 42.59 -4.21 27.19
N SER A 6 41.66 -4.31 28.14
CA SER A 6 40.89 -5.52 28.41
C SER A 6 39.89 -5.81 27.28
N ARG A 7 39.68 -7.10 26.99
CA ARG A 7 38.79 -7.60 25.93
C ARG A 7 37.29 -7.32 26.18
N GLN A 8 36.91 -6.76 27.33
CA GLN A 8 35.50 -6.60 27.73
C GLN A 8 34.87 -5.28 27.25
N ASP A 9 35.64 -4.29 26.81
CA ASP A 9 35.11 -2.97 26.41
C ASP A 9 34.62 -2.88 24.95
N ILE A 10 34.88 -3.89 24.11
CA ILE A 10 34.51 -3.85 22.68
C ILE A 10 33.08 -4.39 22.46
N SER A 11 32.52 -5.14 23.43
CA SER A 11 31.20 -5.77 23.29
C SER A 11 30.05 -4.74 23.38
N THR A 12 30.18 -3.71 24.21
CA THR A 12 29.07 -2.78 24.50
C THR A 12 28.92 -1.64 23.48
N ALA A 13 29.94 -1.41 22.64
CA ALA A 13 29.84 -0.47 21.53
C ALA A 13 29.14 -1.08 20.30
N PHE A 14 29.36 -2.38 20.05
CA PHE A 14 28.70 -3.11 18.96
C PHE A 14 27.19 -3.28 19.20
N ASP A 15 26.77 -3.57 20.44
CA ASP A 15 25.35 -3.70 20.77
C ASP A 15 24.56 -2.38 20.68
N ARG A 16 25.20 -1.24 20.96
CA ARG A 16 24.59 0.10 20.81
C ARG A 16 24.49 0.55 19.35
N CYS A 17 25.47 0.21 18.51
CA CYS A 17 25.37 0.43 17.06
C CYS A 17 24.30 -0.44 16.41
N ARG A 18 24.12 -1.69 16.88
CA ARG A 18 23.12 -2.61 16.34
C ARG A 18 21.69 -2.12 16.62
N HIS A 19 21.42 -1.57 17.81
CA HIS A 19 20.11 -1.00 18.14
C HIS A 19 19.77 0.30 17.38
N THR A 20 20.78 1.08 17.00
CA THR A 20 20.58 2.35 16.29
C THR A 20 20.46 2.14 14.77
N LEU A 21 21.18 1.17 14.20
CA LEU A 21 21.08 0.80 12.78
C LEU A 21 19.80 0.01 12.44
N LEU A 22 19.18 -0.67 13.41
CA LEU A 22 17.90 -1.36 13.22
C LEU A 22 16.69 -0.41 13.20
N ARG A 23 16.83 0.84 13.68
CA ARG A 23 15.78 1.86 13.58
C ARG A 23 15.70 2.54 12.21
N TRP A 24 16.68 2.32 11.32
CA TRP A 24 16.83 3.11 10.09
C TRP A 24 16.42 2.41 8.78
N ALA A 25 16.02 1.14 8.76
CA ALA A 25 16.00 0.43 7.48
C ALA A 25 14.65 0.09 6.87
N HIS A 26 13.50 0.28 7.53
CA HIS A 26 12.23 -0.15 6.95
C HIS A 26 11.23 1.01 7.00
N ARG A 27 11.10 1.72 5.86
CA ARG A 27 10.06 2.72 5.64
C ARG A 27 8.72 2.02 5.37
N PRO A 28 7.57 2.60 5.76
CA PRO A 28 6.27 2.12 5.32
C PRO A 28 6.20 2.00 3.80
N VAL A 29 5.46 1.01 3.30
CA VAL A 29 5.29 0.78 1.87
C VAL A 29 4.03 1.50 1.40
N GLY A 30 4.15 2.38 0.40
CA GLY A 30 3.02 3.12 -0.14
C GLY A 30 2.20 2.26 -1.09
N ILE A 31 0.92 2.10 -0.79
CA ILE A 31 -0.05 1.41 -1.64
C ILE A 31 -1.03 2.42 -2.23
N ARG A 32 -1.26 2.33 -3.54
CA ARG A 32 -2.28 3.12 -4.25
C ARG A 32 -3.13 2.21 -5.11
N VAL A 33 -4.43 2.46 -5.16
CA VAL A 33 -5.41 1.67 -5.92
C VAL A 33 -6.05 2.55 -6.97
N PHE A 34 -6.21 2.03 -8.18
CA PHE A 34 -6.80 2.73 -9.30
C PHE A 34 -7.88 1.92 -9.99
N HIS A 35 -9.01 2.57 -10.26
CA HIS A 35 -10.04 2.02 -11.12
C HIS A 35 -9.76 2.33 -12.58
N ASN A 36 -9.88 1.31 -13.40
CA ASN A 36 -9.97 1.48 -14.84
C ASN A 36 -11.37 1.99 -15.21
N LEU A 37 -11.42 3.03 -16.04
CA LEU A 37 -12.66 3.65 -16.49
C LEU A 37 -13.28 2.97 -17.72
N SER A 38 -12.59 1.99 -18.31
CA SER A 38 -13.08 1.24 -19.48
C SER A 38 -13.85 0.00 -19.05
N ASP A 39 -15.14 -0.07 -19.37
CA ASP A 39 -15.98 -1.24 -19.11
C ASP A 39 -15.46 -2.51 -19.80
N ARG A 40 -14.72 -2.35 -20.91
CA ARG A 40 -14.10 -3.47 -21.63
C ARG A 40 -12.93 -4.11 -20.88
N ALA A 41 -12.35 -3.41 -19.89
CA ALA A 41 -11.19 -3.88 -19.17
C ALA A 41 -11.48 -5.17 -18.37
N VAL A 42 -12.73 -5.39 -17.95
CA VAL A 42 -13.15 -6.62 -17.26
C VAL A 42 -12.95 -7.87 -18.13
N LEU A 43 -13.03 -7.72 -19.46
CA LEU A 43 -12.87 -8.83 -20.42
C LEU A 43 -11.44 -8.97 -20.92
N SER A 44 -10.77 -7.85 -21.21
CA SER A 44 -9.46 -7.84 -21.88
C SER A 44 -8.28 -7.56 -20.95
N GLY A 45 -8.53 -7.20 -19.69
CA GLY A 45 -7.54 -6.58 -18.82
C GLY A 45 -7.19 -5.15 -19.25
N TYR A 46 -6.17 -4.60 -18.57
CA TYR A 46 -5.63 -3.28 -18.86
C TYR A 46 -4.85 -3.26 -20.19
N LEU A 47 -5.15 -2.30 -21.06
CA LEU A 47 -4.48 -2.10 -22.37
C LEU A 47 -4.02 -0.64 -22.57
N GLY A 48 -3.80 0.12 -21.50
CA GLY A 48 -3.36 1.52 -21.60
C GLY A 48 -4.46 2.58 -21.41
N GLN A 49 -5.65 2.18 -20.94
CA GLN A 49 -6.76 3.10 -20.71
C GLN A 49 -6.48 4.04 -19.52
N PRO A 50 -7.12 5.23 -19.45
CA PRO A 50 -6.99 6.10 -18.30
C PRO A 50 -7.56 5.45 -17.04
N VAL A 51 -6.94 5.75 -15.90
CA VAL A 51 -7.36 5.25 -14.59
C VAL A 51 -7.54 6.38 -13.58
N VAL A 52 -8.31 6.10 -12.53
CA VAL A 52 -8.59 7.04 -11.43
C VAL A 52 -8.07 6.46 -10.14
N GLU A 53 -7.22 7.20 -9.42
CA GLU A 53 -6.81 6.82 -8.06
C GLU A 53 -7.99 6.93 -7.11
N VAL A 54 -8.33 5.84 -6.42
CA VAL A 54 -9.50 5.75 -5.54
C VAL A 54 -9.13 5.55 -4.07
N LEU A 55 -7.95 5.01 -3.78
CA LEU A 55 -7.46 4.76 -2.43
C LEU A 55 -5.93 4.88 -2.38
N ALA A 56 -5.41 5.44 -1.30
CA ALA A 56 -3.98 5.44 -0.98
C ALA A 56 -3.78 5.24 0.52
N TYR A 57 -2.82 4.39 0.89
CA TYR A 57 -2.48 4.11 2.28
C TYR A 57 -1.04 3.59 2.38
N HIS A 58 -0.56 3.39 3.62
CA HIS A 58 0.73 2.77 3.87
C HIS A 58 0.55 1.43 4.58
N GLU A 59 1.32 0.42 4.15
CA GLU A 59 1.52 -0.80 4.92
C GLU A 59 2.74 -0.64 5.85
N PRO A 60 2.71 -1.26 7.04
CA PRO A 60 3.81 -1.19 7.98
C PRO A 60 5.02 -1.88 7.37
N SER A 61 6.20 -1.46 7.76
CA SER A 61 7.44 -1.92 7.14
C SER A 61 7.81 -3.35 7.51
N ALA A 62 7.20 -3.89 8.58
CA ALA A 62 7.25 -5.30 8.96
C ALA A 62 6.52 -6.20 7.94
N ALA A 63 5.61 -5.65 7.14
CA ALA A 63 4.92 -6.34 6.07
C ALA A 63 5.76 -6.40 4.78
N ARG A 64 7.10 -6.51 4.86
CA ARG A 64 7.99 -6.74 3.71
C ARG A 64 7.78 -8.14 3.14
N THR A 65 6.63 -8.32 2.52
CA THR A 65 6.25 -9.41 1.65
C THR A 65 6.62 -9.03 0.22
N ARG A 66 6.50 -9.96 -0.72
CA ARG A 66 6.76 -9.66 -2.13
C ARG A 66 5.67 -8.72 -2.62
N ASP A 67 5.95 -7.90 -3.63
CA ASP A 67 4.94 -6.98 -4.21
C ASP A 67 3.62 -7.72 -4.55
N VAL A 68 3.70 -8.99 -4.99
CA VAL A 68 2.52 -9.83 -5.26
C VAL A 68 1.63 -9.99 -4.02
N ASP A 69 2.22 -10.21 -2.84
CA ASP A 69 1.46 -10.41 -1.62
C ASP A 69 0.77 -9.09 -1.21
N LEU A 70 1.43 -7.94 -1.44
CA LEU A 70 0.86 -6.60 -1.16
C LEU A 70 -0.30 -6.23 -2.09
N VAL A 71 -0.21 -6.54 -3.38
CA VAL A 71 -1.31 -6.28 -4.32
C VAL A 71 -2.50 -7.21 -4.08
N GLU A 72 -2.26 -8.46 -3.65
CA GLU A 72 -3.32 -9.37 -3.20
C GLU A 72 -4.00 -8.85 -1.92
N SER A 73 -3.24 -8.37 -0.93
CA SER A 73 -3.83 -7.74 0.26
C SER A 73 -4.67 -6.52 -0.08
N ALA A 74 -4.22 -5.65 -1.00
CA ALA A 74 -5.01 -4.51 -1.47
C ALA A 74 -6.30 -4.94 -2.19
N PHE A 75 -6.23 -6.02 -2.98
CA PHE A 75 -7.40 -6.59 -3.64
C PHE A 75 -8.40 -7.15 -2.63
N GLN A 76 -7.95 -7.93 -1.64
CA GLN A 76 -8.82 -8.43 -0.56
C GLN A 76 -9.46 -7.27 0.21
N LEU A 77 -8.67 -6.27 0.61
CA LEU A 77 -9.13 -5.09 1.35
C LEU A 77 -10.32 -4.41 0.65
N CYS A 78 -10.24 -4.20 -0.66
CA CYS A 78 -11.27 -3.46 -1.39
C CYS A 78 -12.42 -4.34 -1.91
N ASN A 79 -12.32 -5.67 -1.80
CA ASN A 79 -13.38 -6.59 -2.20
C ASN A 79 -14.23 -7.05 -1.01
N VAL A 80 -13.59 -7.45 0.09
CA VAL A 80 -14.23 -8.06 1.27
C VAL A 80 -13.80 -7.44 2.59
N GLY A 81 -12.88 -6.47 2.58
CA GLY A 81 -12.32 -5.92 3.83
C GLY A 81 -13.32 -5.15 4.70
N ASP A 82 -14.48 -4.78 4.18
CA ASP A 82 -15.57 -4.14 4.93
C ASP A 82 -16.65 -5.11 5.44
N ASP A 83 -16.54 -6.39 5.05
CA ASP A 83 -17.56 -7.40 5.31
C ASP A 83 -17.24 -8.19 6.61
N PRO A 84 -18.10 -8.12 7.65
CA PRO A 84 -17.88 -8.81 8.91
C PRO A 84 -17.90 -10.34 8.80
N GLU A 85 -18.44 -10.93 7.72
CA GLU A 85 -18.41 -12.38 7.49
C GLU A 85 -16.98 -12.88 7.21
N PHE A 86 -16.07 -12.01 6.78
CA PHE A 86 -14.68 -12.32 6.44
C PHE A 86 -13.67 -11.89 7.51
N GLY A 87 -14.13 -11.39 8.66
CA GLY A 87 -13.28 -10.97 9.77
C GLY A 87 -13.68 -9.61 10.36
N GLU A 88 -12.80 -9.03 11.18
CA GLU A 88 -13.01 -7.67 11.67
C GLU A 88 -12.87 -6.65 10.51
N PRO A 89 -13.90 -5.83 10.23
CA PRO A 89 -13.85 -4.89 9.12
C PRO A 89 -12.72 -3.87 9.24
N ASP A 90 -11.94 -3.73 8.17
CA ASP A 90 -10.87 -2.76 8.07
C ASP A 90 -11.44 -1.35 7.80
N GLN A 91 -11.04 -0.38 8.62
CA GLN A 91 -11.49 1.01 8.50
C GLN A 91 -11.16 1.65 7.14
N ARG A 92 -10.08 1.19 6.48
CA ARG A 92 -9.72 1.62 5.12
C ARG A 92 -10.75 1.12 4.11
N ALA A 93 -11.19 -0.13 4.23
CA ALA A 93 -12.22 -0.72 3.37
C ALA A 93 -13.59 -0.05 3.60
N ILE A 94 -13.98 0.18 4.84
CA ILE A 94 -15.21 0.91 5.18
C ILE A 94 -15.20 2.31 4.55
N ARG A 95 -14.10 3.08 4.71
CA ARG A 95 -13.97 4.41 4.09
C ARG A 95 -13.98 4.35 2.57
N TYR A 96 -13.37 3.31 1.99
CA TYR A 96 -13.38 3.08 0.56
C TYR A 96 -14.80 2.87 0.02
N ARG A 97 -15.59 2.03 0.68
CA ARG A 97 -16.98 1.70 0.31
C ARG A 97 -17.96 2.82 0.57
N SER A 98 -17.83 3.53 1.69
CA SER A 98 -18.70 4.67 2.02
C SER A 98 -18.61 5.81 1.00
N ARG A 99 -17.52 5.87 0.23
CA ARG A 99 -17.34 6.78 -0.92
C ARG A 99 -18.01 6.29 -2.22
N GLY A 100 -18.73 5.17 -2.19
CA GLY A 100 -19.43 4.59 -3.33
C GLY A 100 -18.51 3.90 -4.34
N ASN A 101 -17.33 3.45 -3.92
CA ASN A 101 -16.40 2.74 -4.80
C ASN A 101 -16.81 1.27 -4.98
N ARG A 102 -16.78 0.80 -6.23
CA ARG A 102 -16.99 -0.61 -6.60
C ARG A 102 -15.83 -1.48 -6.12
N SER A 103 -16.03 -2.79 -6.14
CA SER A 103 -14.96 -3.76 -5.91
C SER A 103 -13.87 -3.64 -6.99
N LEU A 104 -12.62 -4.02 -6.66
CA LEU A 104 -11.61 -4.20 -7.71
C LEU A 104 -12.01 -5.36 -8.65
N SER A 105 -11.63 -5.22 -9.91
CA SER A 105 -11.86 -6.22 -10.94
C SER A 105 -10.69 -6.27 -11.93
N ILE A 106 -10.81 -7.16 -12.91
CA ILE A 106 -9.85 -7.34 -13.99
C ILE A 106 -9.63 -5.98 -14.70
N GLY A 107 -8.37 -5.61 -14.87
CA GLY A 107 -7.96 -4.37 -15.51
C GLY A 107 -7.77 -3.17 -14.57
N ASP A 108 -8.18 -3.27 -13.31
CA ASP A 108 -7.80 -2.31 -12.26
C ASP A 108 -6.32 -2.44 -11.88
N ILE A 109 -5.79 -1.43 -11.21
CA ILE A 109 -4.35 -1.33 -10.96
C ILE A 109 -4.09 -1.10 -9.48
N VAL A 110 -3.06 -1.75 -8.96
CA VAL A 110 -2.46 -1.44 -7.67
C VAL A 110 -1.02 -0.99 -7.89
N ALA A 111 -0.60 0.06 -7.20
CA ALA A 111 0.79 0.49 -7.18
C ALA A 111 1.40 0.27 -5.79
N VAL A 112 2.62 -0.29 -5.78
CA VAL A 112 3.45 -0.54 -4.60
C VAL A 112 4.72 0.28 -4.73
N ASP A 113 4.90 1.32 -3.91
CA ASP A 113 6.02 2.27 -4.01
C ASP A 113 6.28 2.77 -5.45
N GLY A 114 5.20 3.06 -6.20
CA GLY A 114 5.28 3.51 -7.59
C GLY A 114 5.55 2.41 -8.62
N ARG A 115 5.60 1.13 -8.23
CA ARG A 115 5.60 -0.02 -9.15
C ARG A 115 4.17 -0.47 -9.40
N PHE A 116 3.72 -0.49 -10.65
CA PHE A 116 2.32 -0.67 -11.01
C PHE A 116 2.03 -2.10 -11.49
N TYR A 117 0.89 -2.63 -11.03
CA TYR A 117 0.44 -3.99 -11.30
C TYR A 117 -1.03 -3.97 -11.71
N ALA A 118 -1.33 -4.46 -12.92
CA ALA A 118 -2.70 -4.62 -13.38
C ALA A 118 -3.26 -5.97 -12.95
N CYS A 119 -4.46 -5.97 -12.38
CA CYS A 119 -5.21 -7.15 -12.04
C CYS A 119 -5.56 -7.92 -13.32
N GLN A 120 -5.19 -9.19 -13.39
CA GLN A 120 -5.55 -10.09 -14.48
C GLN A 120 -6.66 -11.06 -14.05
N ARG A 121 -7.15 -11.86 -14.99
CA ARG A 121 -8.07 -12.97 -14.65
C ARG A 121 -7.47 -13.93 -13.63
N ILE A 122 -6.14 -14.13 -13.70
CA ILE A 122 -5.36 -14.91 -12.74
C ILE A 122 -4.09 -14.12 -12.45
N GLY A 123 -3.93 -13.67 -11.20
CA GLY A 123 -2.74 -12.96 -10.73
C GLY A 123 -2.59 -11.53 -11.27
N TRP A 124 -1.33 -11.10 -11.34
CA TRP A 124 -0.97 -9.70 -11.58
C TRP A 124 0.08 -9.56 -12.66
N ARG A 125 -0.09 -8.57 -13.53
CA ARG A 125 0.91 -8.20 -14.53
C ARG A 125 1.52 -6.86 -14.20
N ARG A 126 2.86 -6.83 -14.07
CA ARG A 126 3.59 -5.57 -13.94
C ARG A 126 3.46 -4.73 -15.21
N ILE A 127 3.19 -3.44 -15.05
CA ILE A 127 3.02 -2.48 -16.14
C ILE A 127 3.85 -1.20 -15.87
N THR A 128 3.95 -0.34 -16.87
CA THR A 128 4.42 1.04 -16.69
C THR A 128 3.34 1.88 -16.00
N ALA A 129 3.72 3.06 -15.51
CA ALA A 129 2.77 3.99 -14.90
C ALA A 129 1.63 4.32 -15.87
N PRO A 130 0.35 4.14 -15.47
CA PRO A 130 -0.79 4.41 -16.32
C PRO A 130 -1.06 5.92 -16.40
N ALA A 131 -1.76 6.35 -17.45
CA ALA A 131 -2.32 7.69 -17.52
C ALA A 131 -3.39 7.85 -16.43
N GLN A 132 -3.22 8.85 -15.57
CA GLN A 132 -4.14 9.12 -14.47
C GLN A 132 -5.03 10.31 -14.82
N VAL A 133 -6.32 10.17 -14.51
CA VAL A 133 -7.31 11.24 -14.63
C VAL A 133 -8.05 11.40 -13.30
N HIS A 134 -8.76 12.51 -13.14
CA HIS A 134 -9.54 12.81 -11.94
C HIS A 134 -11.03 12.92 -12.29
N GLU A 135 -11.62 11.80 -12.72
CA GLU A 135 -13.00 11.72 -13.20
C GLU A 135 -13.85 10.87 -12.25
N ARG A 136 -15.01 11.37 -11.84
CA ARG A 136 -15.99 10.58 -11.09
C ARG A 136 -16.90 9.81 -12.05
N ARG A 137 -17.12 8.53 -11.77
CA ARG A 137 -18.11 7.67 -12.43
C ARG A 137 -18.91 6.88 -11.41
N HIS A 138 -20.01 6.26 -11.85
CA HIS A 138 -20.70 5.29 -11.01
C HIS A 138 -19.71 4.20 -10.54
N GLY A 139 -19.68 3.93 -9.24
CA GLY A 139 -18.72 3.00 -8.64
C GLY A 139 -17.27 3.52 -8.55
N THR A 140 -16.98 4.78 -8.93
CA THR A 140 -15.61 5.32 -8.92
C THR A 140 -15.60 6.76 -8.43
N THR A 141 -15.15 6.96 -7.20
CA THR A 141 -14.95 8.27 -6.59
C THR A 141 -13.46 8.56 -6.48
N PRO A 142 -12.95 9.58 -7.19
CA PRO A 142 -11.55 9.99 -7.09
C PRO A 142 -11.11 10.24 -5.65
N LEU A 143 -9.88 9.84 -5.33
CA LEU A 143 -9.22 10.20 -4.09
C LEU A 143 -8.91 11.70 -4.10
N ASP A 144 -9.46 12.42 -3.13
CA ASP A 144 -9.09 13.80 -2.89
C ASP A 144 -7.61 13.86 -2.49
N HIS A 145 -6.87 14.81 -3.05
CA HIS A 145 -5.47 15.06 -2.72
C HIS A 145 -5.25 15.27 -1.22
N ASN A 146 -6.22 15.86 -0.52
CA ASN A 146 -6.15 16.08 0.94
C ASN A 146 -6.29 14.78 1.76
N LEU A 147 -6.83 13.70 1.16
CA LEU A 147 -6.99 12.40 1.80
C LEU A 147 -5.78 11.48 1.57
N ARG A 148 -4.79 11.92 0.79
CA ARG A 148 -3.56 11.16 0.62
C ARG A 148 -2.73 11.26 1.91
N PRO A 149 -2.31 10.13 2.50
CA PRO A 149 -1.42 10.19 3.65
C PRO A 149 -0.10 10.87 3.25
N ALA A 150 0.36 11.79 4.10
CA ALA A 150 1.63 12.46 3.85
C ALA A 150 2.77 11.42 3.83
N PRO A 151 3.82 11.63 3.04
CA PRO A 151 4.97 10.73 3.05
C PRO A 151 5.54 10.63 4.47
N GLY A 152 5.48 9.44 5.08
CA GLY A 152 6.06 9.19 6.41
C GLY A 152 5.15 9.37 7.62
N THR A 153 3.86 9.66 7.46
CA THR A 153 2.91 9.56 8.59
C THR A 153 2.45 8.11 8.74
N ASP A 154 2.95 7.43 9.76
CA ASP A 154 2.48 6.10 10.15
C ASP A 154 1.16 6.25 10.93
N PRO A 155 0.02 5.73 10.43
CA PRO A 155 -1.26 5.80 11.14
C PRO A 155 -1.30 4.99 12.45
N ARG A 156 -0.26 4.18 12.75
CA ARG A 156 -0.08 3.50 14.03
C ARG A 156 0.86 4.21 15.00
N SER A 157 1.41 5.37 14.65
CA SER A 157 2.15 6.17 15.63
C SER A 157 1.18 6.71 16.69
N PRO A 158 1.40 6.44 17.99
CA PRO A 158 0.53 6.89 19.07
C PRO A 158 0.55 8.41 19.33
N GLU A 159 1.25 9.20 18.50
CA GLU A 159 1.45 10.65 18.72
C GLU A 159 0.27 11.54 18.28
N ALA A 160 -0.87 10.98 17.85
CA ALA A 160 -2.03 11.75 17.39
C ALA A 160 -3.19 11.83 18.40
N GLN A 161 -2.90 11.77 19.70
CA GLN A 161 -3.85 12.12 20.76
C GLN A 161 -3.23 13.20 21.66
N HIS A 162 -3.47 14.46 21.32
CA HIS A 162 -3.26 15.62 22.19
C HIS A 162 -4.47 16.55 22.08
#